data_AF-A0A6C0CZX8-F1
#
_entry.id   AF-A0A6C0CZX8-F1
#
_cell.length_a   1.000
_cell.length_b   1.000
_cell.length_c   1.000
_cell.angle_alpha   90.00
_cell.angle_beta   90.00
_cell.angle_gamma   90.00
#
_symmetry.space_group_name_H-M   'P 1'
#
loop_
_entity.id
_entity.type
_entity.pdbx_description
1 polymer ?
#
loop_
_entity_poly.entity_id
_entity_poly.type
_entity_poly.pdbx_seq_one_letter_code
_entity_poly.pdbx_strand_id
1 'polypeptide(L)'
;METQNLSYDELLNLYKNQQDIIENQQKTLNKLSNKNNFNPYKILNISKNFELSTLKKAYLNKAIQTHPDKGGNPDVFKNVVLAYKVLLKKHNMENNISDHNSLKNDQKIFNETQESNNSQNLNLNKKFSNSKFNKVFEDNKITDPFDDGHGEWYNSKYDDNKQIFNSKVNSSTFNDAFNREKNKKLLKKKNQIRIREPEEKISYSGADSIVVLGQGRVNNFGGSTGNGLHYYDLKKAYDDNYINDTIETVSNRTINSVKSDRSNLSYNMSDKDLKIYNKNKIKKQEQETQRINNLNNQDDMASRLYDRIHSKLIG
;
A
#
# COMPACT_ATOMS: atom_id res chain seq x y z
N MET A 1 33.39 6.62 15.66
CA MET A 1 32.87 5.24 15.66
C MET A 1 31.97 5.13 14.45
N GLU A 2 32.45 4.50 13.38
CA GLU A 2 31.70 4.34 12.14
C GLU A 2 30.61 3.29 12.35
N THR A 3 29.35 3.68 12.20
CA THR A 3 28.22 2.75 12.15
C THR A 3 28.21 2.10 10.78
N GLN A 4 28.59 0.83 10.71
CA GLN A 4 28.40 0.01 9.50
C GLN A 4 26.89 -0.13 9.25
N ASN A 5 26.39 0.50 8.18
CA ASN A 5 25.02 0.32 7.71
C ASN A 5 24.92 -1.05 7.04
N LEU A 6 24.24 -2.01 7.70
CA LEU A 6 23.94 -3.31 7.11
C LEU A 6 23.03 -3.16 5.88
N SER A 7 23.28 -4.00 4.86
CA SER A 7 22.46 -4.06 3.66
C SER A 7 21.05 -4.59 3.99
N TYR A 8 20.05 -4.16 3.23
CA TYR A 8 18.66 -4.61 3.42
C TYR A 8 18.51 -6.13 3.35
N ASP A 9 19.28 -6.81 2.49
CA ASP A 9 19.26 -8.27 2.38
C ASP A 9 19.87 -8.97 3.62
N GLU A 10 20.86 -8.36 4.25
CA GLU A 10 21.44 -8.84 5.50
C GLU A 10 20.45 -8.69 6.66
N LEU A 11 19.73 -7.56 6.70
CA LEU A 11 18.65 -7.34 7.66
C LEU A 11 17.49 -8.33 7.46
N LEU A 12 17.13 -8.64 6.21
CA LEU A 12 16.07 -9.60 5.89
C LEU A 12 16.45 -11.03 6.29
N ASN A 13 17.70 -11.42 6.07
CA ASN A 13 18.21 -12.73 6.48
C ASN A 13 18.32 -12.84 8.01
N LEU A 14 18.76 -11.78 8.69
CA LEU A 14 18.75 -11.71 10.15
C LEU A 14 17.32 -11.85 10.70
N TYR A 15 16.34 -11.21 10.07
CA TYR A 15 14.94 -11.30 10.46
C TYR A 15 14.37 -12.72 10.25
N LYS A 16 14.59 -13.33 9.09
CA LYS A 16 14.12 -14.71 8.82
C LYS A 16 14.73 -15.72 9.79
N ASN A 17 16.03 -15.64 10.02
CA ASN A 17 16.73 -16.52 10.96
C ASN A 17 16.21 -16.31 12.40
N GLN A 18 15.88 -15.07 12.77
CA GLN A 18 15.22 -14.77 14.03
C GLN A 18 13.80 -15.37 14.12
N GLN A 19 13.00 -15.33 13.05
CA GLN A 19 11.67 -15.94 13.01
C GLN A 19 11.73 -17.46 13.14
N ASP A 20 12.64 -18.14 12.44
CA ASP A 20 12.81 -19.59 12.51
C ASP A 20 13.25 -20.07 13.92
N ILE A 21 14.09 -19.28 14.58
CA ILE A 21 14.48 -19.51 15.98
C ILE A 21 13.27 -19.34 16.90
N ILE A 22 12.44 -18.32 16.69
CA ILE A 22 11.23 -18.08 17.49
C ILE A 22 10.22 -19.22 17.30
N GLU A 23 9.99 -19.68 16.07
CA GLU A 23 9.01 -20.71 15.76
C GLU A 23 9.41 -22.09 16.32
N ASN A 24 10.68 -22.46 16.22
CA ASN A 24 11.22 -23.69 16.83
C ASN A 24 11.20 -23.62 18.36
N GLN A 25 11.45 -22.44 18.93
CA GLN A 25 11.23 -22.22 20.36
C GLN A 25 9.74 -22.38 20.73
N GLN A 26 8.79 -21.86 19.95
CA GLN A 26 7.35 -22.02 20.24
C GLN A 26 6.88 -23.49 20.18
N LYS A 27 7.33 -24.27 19.19
CA LYS A 27 7.00 -25.70 19.07
C LYS A 27 7.51 -26.52 20.26
N THR A 28 8.71 -26.23 20.76
CA THR A 28 9.27 -26.87 21.97
C THR A 28 8.54 -26.44 23.25
N LEU A 29 8.14 -25.16 23.36
CA LEU A 29 7.39 -24.64 24.51
C LEU A 29 6.01 -25.29 24.65
N ASN A 30 5.28 -25.49 23.54
CA ASN A 30 3.97 -26.14 23.55
C ASN A 30 4.05 -27.61 24.01
N LYS A 31 5.10 -28.34 23.59
CA LYS A 31 5.33 -29.75 23.96
C LYS A 31 5.69 -29.94 25.44
N LEU A 32 6.34 -28.95 26.08
CA LEU A 32 6.75 -29.00 27.48
C LEU A 32 5.66 -28.52 28.46
N SER A 33 4.78 -27.60 28.04
CA SER A 33 3.69 -27.09 28.89
C SER A 33 2.65 -28.15 29.27
N ASN A 34 2.55 -29.24 28.50
CA ASN A 34 1.64 -30.37 28.73
C ASN A 34 2.14 -31.40 29.76
N LYS A 35 3.31 -31.18 30.39
CA LYS A 35 3.75 -32.02 31.53
C LYS A 35 3.11 -31.48 32.82
N ASN A 36 2.29 -32.31 33.46
CA ASN A 36 1.46 -32.04 34.66
C ASN A 36 2.16 -31.52 35.95
N ASN A 37 3.44 -31.09 35.89
CA ASN A 37 4.20 -30.63 37.07
C ASN A 37 4.92 -29.28 36.88
N PHE A 38 4.60 -28.50 35.84
CA PHE A 38 5.26 -27.22 35.58
C PHE A 38 4.55 -26.04 36.29
N ASN A 39 5.13 -25.53 37.38
CA ASN A 39 4.64 -24.32 38.06
C ASN A 39 5.62 -23.13 37.87
N PRO A 40 5.32 -22.18 36.96
CA PRO A 40 6.21 -21.05 36.64
C PRO A 40 6.58 -20.17 37.84
N TYR A 41 5.63 -19.97 38.77
CA TYR A 41 5.81 -19.13 39.95
C TYR A 41 6.82 -19.72 40.93
N LYS A 42 6.79 -21.05 41.10
CA LYS A 42 7.74 -21.77 41.96
C LYS A 42 9.15 -21.81 41.36
N ILE A 43 9.26 -21.91 40.04
CA ILE A 43 10.55 -21.99 39.33
C ILE A 43 11.32 -20.67 39.42
N LEU A 44 10.61 -19.55 39.25
CA LEU A 44 11.19 -18.21 39.34
C LEU A 44 11.17 -17.62 40.75
N ASN A 45 10.55 -18.34 41.71
CA ASN A 45 10.39 -17.92 43.10
C ASN A 45 9.77 -16.52 43.24
N ILE A 46 8.66 -16.29 42.55
CA ILE A 46 7.94 -15.02 42.56
C ILE A 46 6.47 -15.21 42.95
N SER A 47 5.90 -14.17 43.56
CA SER A 47 4.47 -14.12 43.91
C SER A 47 3.58 -14.13 42.65
N LYS A 48 2.31 -14.51 42.82
CA LYS A 48 1.29 -14.41 41.76
C LYS A 48 1.05 -12.96 41.33
N ASN A 49 1.23 -12.01 42.24
CA ASN A 49 1.13 -10.57 41.99
C ASN A 49 2.55 -10.03 41.84
N PHE A 50 3.04 -9.92 40.61
CA PHE A 50 4.39 -9.46 40.31
C PHE A 50 4.35 -8.29 39.31
N GLU A 51 5.31 -7.39 39.43
CA GLU A 51 5.55 -6.30 38.47
C GLU A 51 6.51 -6.78 37.38
N LEU A 52 6.41 -6.26 36.15
CA LEU A 52 7.30 -6.62 35.04
C LEU A 52 8.79 -6.47 35.39
N SER A 53 9.13 -5.45 36.18
CA SER A 53 10.49 -5.20 36.67
C SER A 53 10.99 -6.34 37.58
N THR A 54 10.14 -6.84 38.48
CA THR A 54 10.44 -7.97 39.37
C THR A 54 10.56 -9.30 38.62
N LEU A 55 9.71 -9.54 37.61
CA LEU A 55 9.80 -10.73 36.75
C LEU A 55 11.14 -10.79 35.99
N LYS A 56 11.57 -9.67 35.40
CA LYS A 56 12.86 -9.57 34.67
C LYS A 56 14.05 -9.81 35.59
N LYS A 57 14.03 -9.21 36.79
CA LYS A 57 15.10 -9.38 37.80
C LYS A 57 15.18 -10.84 38.30
N ALA A 58 14.03 -11.46 38.60
CA ALA A 58 13.98 -12.85 39.04
C ALA A 58 14.49 -13.81 37.97
N TYR A 59 14.11 -13.60 36.70
CA TYR A 59 14.64 -14.36 35.57
C TYR A 59 16.15 -14.21 35.45
N LEU A 60 16.68 -12.98 35.48
CA LEU A 60 18.12 -12.73 35.35
C LEU A 60 18.91 -13.46 36.45
N ASN A 61 18.48 -13.33 37.71
CA ASN A 61 19.14 -13.98 38.84
C ASN A 61 19.13 -15.51 38.70
N LYS A 62 18.00 -16.08 38.27
CA LYS A 62 17.85 -17.53 38.12
C LYS A 62 18.59 -18.07 36.89
N ALA A 63 18.63 -17.30 35.80
CA ALA A 63 19.34 -17.62 34.58
C ALA A 63 20.85 -17.66 34.82
N ILE A 64 21.40 -16.72 35.59
CA ILE A 64 22.82 -16.70 35.93
C ILE A 64 23.22 -17.94 36.74
N GLN A 65 22.37 -18.38 37.68
CA GLN A 65 22.64 -19.56 38.52
C GLN A 65 22.51 -20.89 37.77
N THR A 66 21.66 -20.94 36.75
CA THR A 66 21.31 -22.18 36.05
C THR A 66 21.95 -22.29 34.67
N HIS A 67 22.74 -21.29 34.26
CA HIS A 67 23.37 -21.25 32.94
C HIS A 67 24.34 -22.43 32.73
N PRO A 68 24.25 -23.17 31.61
CA PRO A 68 25.12 -24.33 31.35
C PRO A 68 26.61 -23.93 31.30
N ASP A 69 26.95 -22.79 30.70
CA ASP A 69 28.33 -22.31 30.63
C ASP A 69 28.91 -21.88 31.99
N LYS A 70 28.07 -21.73 33.02
CA LYS A 70 28.49 -21.41 34.39
C LYS A 70 28.38 -22.61 35.34
N GLY A 71 28.24 -23.82 34.79
CA GLY A 71 28.15 -25.07 35.57
C GLY A 71 26.72 -25.48 35.97
N GLY A 72 25.69 -24.86 35.39
CA GLY A 72 24.28 -25.20 35.64
C GLY A 72 23.76 -26.36 34.78
N ASN A 73 22.61 -26.92 35.17
CA ASN A 73 21.96 -27.98 34.41
C ASN A 73 21.15 -27.41 33.22
N PRO A 74 21.41 -27.83 31.96
CA PRO A 74 20.70 -27.34 30.77
C PRO A 74 19.17 -27.50 30.83
N ASP A 75 18.66 -28.55 31.46
CA ASP A 75 17.21 -28.81 31.53
C ASP A 75 16.52 -27.93 32.57
N VAL A 76 17.22 -27.58 33.65
CA VAL A 76 16.73 -26.62 34.65
C VAL A 76 16.69 -25.22 34.02
N PHE A 77 17.69 -24.85 33.23
CA PHE A 77 17.71 -23.58 32.51
C PHE A 77 16.54 -23.46 31.53
N LYS A 78 16.23 -24.51 30.77
CA LYS A 78 15.05 -24.55 29.87
C LYS A 78 13.76 -24.28 30.63
N ASN A 79 13.60 -24.86 31.82
CA ASN A 79 12.42 -24.65 32.68
C ASN A 79 12.32 -23.20 33.17
N VAL A 80 13.45 -22.55 33.51
CA VAL A 80 13.51 -21.15 33.93
C VAL A 80 13.10 -20.21 32.78
N VAL A 81 13.61 -20.45 31.57
CA VAL A 81 13.26 -19.68 30.37
C VAL A 81 11.78 -19.83 30.03
N LEU A 82 11.26 -21.06 30.09
CA LEU A 82 9.83 -21.34 29.85
C LEU A 82 8.95 -20.62 30.88
N ALA A 83 9.34 -20.65 32.16
CA ALA A 83 8.58 -20.01 33.23
C ALA A 83 8.46 -18.50 33.01
N TYR A 84 9.55 -17.86 32.60
CA TYR A 84 9.57 -16.43 32.28
C TYR A 84 8.65 -16.08 31.12
N LYS A 85 8.71 -16.85 30.02
CA LYS A 85 7.88 -16.62 28.83
C LYS A 85 6.39 -16.78 29.13
N VAL A 86 6.01 -17.80 29.91
CA VAL A 86 4.60 -18.03 30.29
C VAL A 86 4.07 -16.87 31.12
N LEU A 87 4.84 -16.40 32.10
CA LEU A 87 4.42 -15.28 32.96
C LEU A 87 4.39 -13.94 32.21
N LEU A 88 5.34 -13.72 31.29
CA LEU A 88 5.34 -12.53 30.43
C LEU A 88 4.12 -12.50 29.51
N LYS A 89 3.76 -13.63 28.89
CA LYS A 89 2.57 -13.74 28.04
C LYS A 89 1.30 -13.47 28.85
N LYS A 90 1.19 -14.03 30.04
CA LYS A 90 0.05 -13.79 30.94
C LYS A 90 -0.07 -12.31 31.32
N HIS A 91 1.03 -11.66 31.70
CA HIS A 91 1.05 -10.24 32.03
C HIS A 91 0.62 -9.36 30.84
N ASN A 92 1.12 -9.65 29.64
CA ASN A 92 0.72 -8.92 28.44
C ASN A 92 -0.75 -9.16 28.07
N MET A 93 -1.28 -10.38 28.27
CA MET A 93 -2.70 -10.68 28.05
C MET A 93 -3.60 -9.93 29.05
N GLU A 94 -3.22 -9.85 30.32
CA GLU A 94 -3.95 -9.06 31.33
C GLU A 94 -3.96 -7.56 30.99
N ASN A 95 -2.86 -7.01 30.48
CA ASN A 95 -2.79 -5.63 30.01
C ASN A 95 -3.54 -5.39 28.70
N ASN A 96 -3.74 -6.40 27.84
CA ASN A 96 -4.54 -6.24 26.62
C ASN A 96 -6.06 -6.37 26.85
N ILE A 97 -6.50 -6.91 28.01
CA ILE A 97 -7.94 -6.94 28.36
C ILE A 97 -8.48 -5.53 28.64
N SER A 98 -7.60 -4.55 28.95
CA SER A 98 -8.02 -3.16 29.07
C SER A 98 -8.50 -2.55 27.75
N ASP A 99 -8.09 -3.06 26.59
CA ASP A 99 -8.62 -2.59 25.30
C ASP A 99 -10.12 -2.88 25.17
N HIS A 100 -10.59 -4.07 25.55
CA HIS A 100 -12.02 -4.40 25.44
C HIS A 100 -12.89 -3.54 26.38
N ASN A 101 -12.43 -3.31 27.61
CA ASN A 101 -13.17 -2.47 28.56
C ASN A 101 -13.09 -0.99 28.19
N SER A 102 -11.97 -0.52 27.63
CA SER A 102 -11.86 0.82 27.05
C SER A 102 -12.88 0.97 25.92
N LEU A 103 -12.86 0.08 24.92
CA LEU A 103 -13.79 0.11 23.79
C LEU A 103 -15.26 0.10 24.23
N LYS A 104 -15.59 -0.67 25.26
CA LYS A 104 -16.94 -0.71 25.83
C LYS A 104 -17.33 0.60 26.51
N ASN A 105 -16.40 1.23 27.24
CA ASN A 105 -16.62 2.52 27.88
C ASN A 105 -16.73 3.64 26.83
N ASP A 106 -15.85 3.62 25.83
CA ASP A 106 -15.85 4.56 24.70
C ASP A 106 -17.18 4.46 23.92
N GLN A 107 -17.66 3.24 23.67
CA GLN A 107 -18.98 3.00 23.07
C GLN A 107 -20.12 3.57 23.93
N LYS A 108 -20.03 3.40 25.25
CA LYS A 108 -21.06 3.90 26.18
C LYS A 108 -21.10 5.43 26.20
N ILE A 109 -19.94 6.07 26.26
CA ILE A 109 -19.79 7.54 26.19
C ILE A 109 -20.30 8.06 24.83
N PHE A 110 -19.98 7.37 23.73
CA PHE A 110 -20.48 7.72 22.39
C PHE A 110 -22.01 7.64 22.31
N ASN A 111 -22.61 6.58 22.84
CA ASN A 111 -24.07 6.44 22.85
C ASN A 111 -24.75 7.52 23.72
N GLU A 112 -24.22 7.79 24.92
CA GLU A 112 -24.75 8.83 25.82
C GLU A 112 -24.63 10.24 25.19
N THR A 113 -23.51 10.53 24.52
CA THR A 113 -23.32 11.82 23.83
C THR A 113 -24.21 11.97 22.59
N GLN A 114 -24.44 10.90 21.83
CA GLN A 114 -25.40 10.92 20.70
C GLN A 114 -26.84 11.13 21.17
N GLU A 115 -27.27 10.51 22.28
CA GLU A 115 -28.62 10.71 22.81
C GLU A 115 -28.86 12.13 23.36
N SER A 116 -27.81 12.82 23.83
CA SER A 116 -27.90 14.20 24.32
C SER A 116 -27.96 15.25 23.21
N ASN A 117 -27.43 14.97 22.02
CA ASN A 117 -27.48 15.85 20.85
C ASN A 117 -28.70 15.53 19.98
N ASN A 118 -29.88 15.86 20.51
CA ASN A 118 -31.15 15.64 19.83
C ASN A 118 -31.38 16.70 18.73
N SER A 119 -30.53 16.69 17.70
CA SER A 119 -30.73 17.48 16.48
C SER A 119 -31.97 16.95 15.77
N GLN A 120 -33.13 17.58 16.01
CA GLN A 120 -34.35 17.17 15.34
C GLN A 120 -34.17 17.27 13.82
N ASN A 121 -34.51 16.19 13.11
CA ASN A 121 -34.55 16.18 11.65
C ASN A 121 -35.52 17.28 11.19
N LEU A 122 -34.98 18.42 10.74
CA LEU A 122 -35.78 19.48 10.14
C LEU A 122 -36.44 18.91 8.88
N ASN A 123 -37.76 18.96 8.82
CA ASN A 123 -38.51 18.51 7.65
C ASN A 123 -38.30 19.52 6.50
N LEU A 124 -37.23 19.34 5.72
CA LEU A 124 -36.77 20.24 4.67
C LEU A 124 -37.71 20.31 3.45
N ASN A 125 -38.74 19.47 3.40
CA ASN A 125 -39.58 19.25 2.23
C ASN A 125 -40.30 20.53 1.72
N LYS A 126 -40.51 21.54 2.59
CA LYS A 126 -41.18 22.80 2.22
C LYS A 126 -40.24 23.93 1.78
N LYS A 127 -38.91 23.79 1.94
CA LYS A 127 -37.92 24.84 1.61
C LYS A 127 -36.72 24.33 0.79
N PHE A 128 -36.74 23.08 0.36
CA PHE A 128 -35.68 22.50 -0.47
C PHE A 128 -35.78 22.99 -1.92
N SER A 129 -34.66 23.44 -2.47
CA SER A 129 -34.55 23.84 -3.87
C SER A 129 -33.34 23.13 -4.47
N ASN A 130 -33.55 22.40 -5.56
CA ASN A 130 -32.49 21.62 -6.19
C ASN A 130 -31.32 22.49 -6.67
N SER A 131 -31.60 23.69 -7.17
CA SER A 131 -30.56 24.63 -7.61
C SER A 131 -29.74 25.17 -6.44
N LYS A 132 -30.39 25.49 -5.32
CA LYS A 132 -29.69 25.93 -4.10
C LYS A 132 -28.89 24.78 -3.47
N PHE A 133 -29.42 23.57 -3.48
CA PHE A 133 -28.70 22.38 -3.03
C PHE A 133 -27.47 22.12 -3.87
N ASN A 134 -27.61 22.03 -5.20
CA ASN A 134 -26.49 21.81 -6.10
C ASN A 134 -25.41 22.89 -5.91
N LYS A 135 -25.80 24.17 -5.81
CA LYS A 135 -24.84 25.24 -5.54
C LYS A 135 -24.10 25.03 -4.21
N VAL A 136 -24.82 24.78 -3.11
CA VAL A 136 -24.20 24.55 -1.80
C VAL A 136 -23.35 23.28 -1.81
N PHE A 137 -23.76 22.24 -2.53
CA PHE A 137 -23.01 21.01 -2.69
C PHE A 137 -21.71 21.27 -3.45
N GLU A 138 -21.75 21.85 -4.64
CA GLU A 138 -20.55 22.16 -5.42
C GLU A 138 -19.59 23.09 -4.66
N ASP A 139 -20.12 24.11 -3.95
CA ASP A 139 -19.32 25.03 -3.15
C ASP A 139 -18.63 24.35 -1.94
N ASN A 140 -19.13 23.19 -1.50
CA ASN A 140 -18.65 22.47 -0.30
C ASN A 140 -18.17 21.04 -0.60
N LYS A 141 -18.18 20.60 -1.84
CA LYS A 141 -17.72 19.26 -2.24
C LYS A 141 -16.20 19.21 -2.10
N ILE A 142 -15.68 18.17 -1.46
CA ILE A 142 -14.25 17.88 -1.48
C ILE A 142 -13.94 17.24 -2.84
N THR A 143 -13.03 17.86 -3.59
CA THR A 143 -12.61 17.36 -4.90
C THR A 143 -11.85 16.04 -4.76
N ASP A 144 -12.29 15.04 -5.50
CA ASP A 144 -11.65 13.74 -5.58
C ASP A 144 -10.65 13.71 -6.76
N PRO A 145 -9.46 13.09 -6.63
CA PRO A 145 -8.58 12.79 -7.76
C PRO A 145 -9.24 12.15 -9.00
N PHE A 146 -10.40 11.50 -8.85
CA PHE A 146 -11.18 10.88 -9.92
C PHE A 146 -12.26 11.80 -10.54
N ASP A 147 -12.50 13.00 -10.00
CA ASP A 147 -13.59 13.90 -10.44
C ASP A 147 -13.37 14.51 -11.84
N ASP A 148 -12.13 14.85 -12.20
CA ASP A 148 -11.82 15.66 -13.40
C ASP A 148 -11.99 14.88 -14.73
N GLY A 149 -11.99 13.55 -14.69
CA GLY A 149 -12.18 12.68 -15.85
C GLY A 149 -11.34 13.06 -17.08
N HIS A 150 -11.95 13.00 -18.28
CA HIS A 150 -11.32 13.38 -19.54
C HIS A 150 -12.08 14.46 -20.31
N GLY A 151 -13.05 15.12 -19.68
CA GLY A 151 -13.92 16.09 -20.36
C GLY A 151 -13.14 17.28 -20.95
N GLU A 152 -12.26 17.90 -20.15
CA GLU A 152 -11.41 19.00 -20.61
C GLU A 152 -10.49 18.55 -21.76
N TRP A 153 -9.89 17.38 -21.63
CA TRP A 153 -9.03 16.81 -22.67
C TRP A 153 -9.82 16.57 -23.96
N TYR A 154 -11.00 15.97 -23.88
CA TYR A 154 -11.86 15.69 -25.03
C TYR A 154 -12.24 16.98 -25.75
N ASN A 155 -12.74 17.97 -25.00
CA ASN A 155 -13.13 19.27 -25.54
C ASN A 155 -11.94 20.02 -26.17
N SER A 156 -10.73 19.89 -25.59
CA SER A 156 -9.52 20.51 -26.16
C SER A 156 -9.08 19.91 -27.50
N LYS A 157 -9.48 18.67 -27.79
CA LYS A 157 -9.14 17.95 -29.03
C LYS A 157 -10.26 17.97 -30.06
N TYR A 158 -11.44 18.36 -29.63
CA TYR A 158 -12.62 18.49 -30.47
C TYR A 158 -12.48 19.77 -31.31
N ASP A 159 -12.29 19.60 -32.61
CA ASP A 159 -12.20 20.68 -33.59
C ASP A 159 -13.22 20.39 -34.70
N ASP A 160 -14.36 21.06 -34.66
CA ASP A 160 -15.45 20.94 -35.63
C ASP A 160 -14.99 21.26 -37.06
N ASN A 161 -13.91 22.03 -37.22
CA ASN A 161 -13.42 22.46 -38.53
C ASN A 161 -12.44 21.48 -39.16
N LYS A 162 -12.04 20.42 -38.44
CA LYS A 162 -11.08 19.44 -38.94
C LYS A 162 -11.78 18.44 -39.85
N GLN A 163 -11.87 18.76 -41.14
CA GLN A 163 -12.40 17.86 -42.15
C GLN A 163 -11.45 16.67 -42.38
N ILE A 164 -11.81 15.51 -41.82
CA ILE A 164 -11.02 14.27 -41.94
C ILE A 164 -11.25 13.59 -43.30
N PHE A 165 -12.42 13.80 -43.90
CA PHE A 165 -12.84 13.21 -45.17
C PHE A 165 -13.14 14.29 -46.20
N ASN A 166 -12.43 14.25 -47.33
CA ASN A 166 -12.63 15.19 -48.44
C ASN A 166 -13.80 14.79 -49.36
N SER A 167 -14.40 13.62 -49.14
CA SER A 167 -15.47 13.04 -49.95
C SER A 167 -16.46 12.25 -49.08
N LYS A 168 -17.59 11.83 -49.66
CA LYS A 168 -18.58 10.98 -48.97
C LYS A 168 -17.89 9.75 -48.38
N VAL A 169 -18.13 9.51 -47.10
CA VAL A 169 -17.50 8.42 -46.34
C VAL A 169 -17.96 7.07 -46.91
N ASN A 170 -17.00 6.30 -47.44
CA ASN A 170 -17.15 4.89 -47.79
C ASN A 170 -16.01 4.10 -47.12
N SER A 171 -16.11 2.77 -47.10
CA SER A 171 -15.13 1.92 -46.41
C SER A 171 -13.68 2.14 -46.88
N SER A 172 -13.45 2.36 -48.18
CA SER A 172 -12.11 2.61 -48.72
C SER A 172 -11.57 3.95 -48.24
N THR A 173 -12.33 5.03 -48.41
CA THR A 173 -11.92 6.38 -47.99
C THR A 173 -11.70 6.47 -46.48
N PHE A 174 -12.51 5.74 -45.69
CA PHE A 174 -12.31 5.62 -44.25
C PHE A 174 -10.98 4.91 -43.93
N ASN A 175 -10.74 3.74 -44.52
CA ASN A 175 -9.53 2.97 -44.28
C ASN A 175 -8.27 3.75 -44.69
N ASP A 176 -8.30 4.49 -45.80
CA ASP A 176 -7.18 5.31 -46.26
C ASP A 176 -6.88 6.47 -45.31
N ALA A 177 -7.91 7.18 -44.84
CA ALA A 177 -7.76 8.25 -43.85
C ALA A 177 -7.27 7.69 -42.50
N PHE A 178 -7.82 6.55 -42.07
CA PHE A 178 -7.42 5.87 -40.84
C PHE A 178 -5.95 5.41 -40.89
N ASN A 179 -5.53 4.75 -41.97
CA ASN A 179 -4.16 4.28 -42.15
C ASN A 179 -3.15 5.43 -42.19
N ARG A 180 -3.53 6.57 -42.80
CA ARG A 180 -2.71 7.79 -42.80
C ARG A 180 -2.50 8.36 -41.40
N GLU A 181 -3.57 8.50 -40.60
CA GLU A 181 -3.46 8.97 -39.21
C GLU A 181 -2.72 7.97 -38.32
N LYS A 182 -2.94 6.65 -38.52
CA LYS A 182 -2.19 5.57 -37.87
C LYS A 182 -0.69 5.70 -38.11
N ASN A 183 -0.27 5.81 -39.37
CA ASN A 183 1.14 5.95 -39.73
C ASN A 183 1.77 7.22 -39.14
N LYS A 184 1.05 8.35 -39.17
CA LYS A 184 1.50 9.61 -38.57
C LYS A 184 1.72 9.50 -37.06
N LYS A 185 0.83 8.82 -36.34
CA LYS A 185 0.96 8.58 -34.89
C LYS A 185 2.10 7.58 -34.59
N LEU A 186 2.22 6.49 -35.36
CA LEU A 186 3.30 5.50 -35.19
C LEU A 186 4.70 6.10 -35.39
N LEU A 187 4.88 6.96 -36.40
CA LEU A 187 6.15 7.65 -36.65
C LEU A 187 6.60 8.51 -35.46
N LYS A 188 5.66 9.18 -34.77
CA LYS A 188 5.96 9.93 -33.55
C LYS A 188 6.39 9.03 -32.38
N LYS A 189 5.87 7.79 -32.31
CA LYS A 189 6.17 6.82 -31.23
C LYS A 189 7.51 6.10 -31.45
N LYS A 190 7.90 5.81 -32.71
CA LYS A 190 9.13 5.06 -33.05
C LYS A 190 10.44 5.72 -32.55
N ASN A 191 10.50 7.05 -32.45
CA ASN A 191 11.69 7.73 -31.93
C ASN A 191 11.83 7.68 -30.39
N GLN A 192 10.96 6.96 -29.69
CA GLN A 192 11.03 6.77 -28.24
C GLN A 192 11.24 5.30 -27.90
N ILE A 193 12.45 4.78 -28.11
CA ILE A 193 12.87 3.52 -27.46
C ILE A 193 12.98 3.82 -25.97
N ARG A 194 11.88 3.64 -25.23
CA ARG A 194 11.88 3.73 -23.77
C ARG A 194 12.47 2.43 -23.26
N ILE A 195 13.72 2.45 -22.83
CA ILE A 195 14.23 1.43 -21.91
C ILE A 195 13.35 1.53 -20.66
N ARG A 196 12.50 0.53 -20.45
CA ARG A 196 11.62 0.47 -19.28
C ARG A 196 12.27 -0.47 -18.28
N GLU A 197 12.58 0.06 -17.11
CA GLU A 197 12.84 -0.78 -15.95
C GLU A 197 11.56 -1.56 -15.60
N PRO A 198 11.69 -2.78 -15.07
CA PRO A 198 10.54 -3.53 -14.60
C PRO A 198 9.84 -2.75 -13.47
N GLU A 199 8.52 -2.61 -13.57
CA GLU A 199 7.71 -2.00 -12.52
C GLU A 199 7.19 -3.09 -11.59
N GLU A 200 7.28 -2.84 -10.28
CA GLU A 200 6.64 -3.68 -9.27
C GLU A 200 5.13 -3.54 -9.39
N LYS A 201 4.43 -4.67 -9.58
CA LYS A 201 2.97 -4.71 -9.64
C LYS A 201 2.43 -5.70 -8.63
N ILE A 202 1.29 -5.35 -8.03
CA ILE A 202 0.55 -6.24 -7.14
C ILE A 202 -0.06 -7.35 -7.99
N SER A 203 0.27 -8.60 -7.68
CA SER A 203 -0.32 -9.77 -8.33
C SER A 203 -1.68 -10.08 -7.69
N TYR A 204 -2.69 -9.27 -8.02
CA TYR A 204 -4.05 -9.42 -7.50
C TYR A 204 -5.07 -9.09 -8.60
N SER A 205 -6.12 -9.91 -8.72
CA SER A 205 -7.22 -9.66 -9.67
C SER A 205 -8.04 -8.46 -9.19
N GLY A 206 -8.19 -7.43 -10.03
CA GLY A 206 -8.80 -6.17 -9.62
C GLY A 206 -7.85 -5.24 -8.83
N ALA A 207 -6.53 -5.44 -8.95
CA ALA A 207 -5.54 -4.49 -8.39
C ALA A 207 -5.74 -3.05 -8.89
N ASP A 208 -6.35 -2.88 -10.06
CA ASP A 208 -6.69 -1.57 -10.62
C ASP A 208 -7.73 -0.80 -9.77
N SER A 209 -8.50 -1.49 -8.92
CA SER A 209 -9.45 -0.89 -7.99
C SER A 209 -8.81 -0.40 -6.69
N ILE A 210 -7.51 -0.66 -6.49
CA ILE A 210 -6.79 -0.20 -5.31
C ILE A 210 -6.48 1.29 -5.48
N VAL A 211 -7.01 2.11 -4.59
CA VAL A 211 -6.78 3.56 -4.58
C VAL A 211 -5.61 3.89 -3.67
N VAL A 212 -4.65 4.67 -4.18
CA VAL A 212 -3.56 5.21 -3.37
C VAL A 212 -4.00 6.54 -2.75
N LEU A 213 -3.97 6.64 -1.43
CA LEU A 213 -4.34 7.88 -0.72
C LEU A 213 -3.37 9.02 -1.04
N GLY A 214 -3.87 10.26 -1.12
CA GLY A 214 -3.07 11.44 -1.48
C GLY A 214 -2.50 11.42 -2.89
N GLN A 215 -2.93 10.48 -3.75
CA GLN A 215 -2.52 10.47 -5.15
C GLN A 215 -3.02 11.73 -5.85
N GLY A 216 -2.23 12.21 -6.82
CA GLY A 216 -2.66 13.29 -7.69
C GLY A 216 -3.77 12.85 -8.65
N ARG A 217 -4.18 13.78 -9.52
CA ARG A 217 -5.19 13.56 -10.56
C ARG A 217 -4.93 12.27 -11.35
N VAL A 218 -5.97 11.45 -11.46
CA VAL A 218 -5.91 10.16 -12.15
C VAL A 218 -6.02 10.39 -13.66
N ASN A 219 -5.04 9.85 -14.40
CA ASN A 219 -4.94 10.04 -15.85
C ASN A 219 -5.31 8.79 -16.68
N ASN A 220 -5.56 7.66 -16.01
CA ASN A 220 -5.95 6.39 -16.61
C ASN A 220 -7.06 5.78 -15.76
N PHE A 221 -8.23 5.60 -16.35
CA PHE A 221 -9.42 5.01 -15.74
C PHE A 221 -9.70 3.61 -16.30
N GLY A 222 -8.80 3.06 -17.14
CA GLY A 222 -8.88 1.66 -17.57
C GLY A 222 -8.52 0.68 -16.46
N GLY A 223 -9.05 -0.54 -16.55
CA GLY A 223 -8.84 -1.58 -15.55
C GLY A 223 -9.34 -2.95 -15.99
N SER A 224 -9.47 -3.86 -15.02
CA SER A 224 -9.94 -5.22 -15.22
C SER A 224 -10.97 -5.62 -14.17
N THR A 225 -12.01 -6.33 -14.60
CA THR A 225 -12.98 -6.95 -13.71
C THR A 225 -12.43 -8.29 -13.21
N GLY A 226 -12.81 -8.71 -12.00
CA GLY A 226 -12.40 -9.99 -11.41
C GLY A 226 -12.65 -11.23 -12.31
N ASN A 227 -13.60 -11.13 -13.24
CA ASN A 227 -13.96 -12.17 -14.21
C ASN A 227 -13.14 -12.13 -15.52
N GLY A 228 -12.07 -11.34 -15.58
CA GLY A 228 -11.16 -11.26 -16.74
C GLY A 228 -11.59 -10.28 -17.85
N LEU A 229 -12.64 -9.48 -17.62
CA LEU A 229 -13.04 -8.44 -18.58
C LEU A 229 -12.17 -7.20 -18.40
N HIS A 230 -11.39 -6.86 -19.42
CA HIS A 230 -10.58 -5.64 -19.46
C HIS A 230 -11.36 -4.49 -20.11
N TYR A 231 -11.26 -3.29 -19.52
CA TYR A 231 -11.82 -2.07 -20.08
C TYR A 231 -10.74 -0.99 -20.13
N TYR A 232 -10.84 -0.13 -21.13
CA TYR A 232 -9.90 0.96 -21.37
C TYR A 232 -10.65 2.28 -21.39
N ASP A 233 -10.07 3.31 -20.80
CA ASP A 233 -10.62 4.65 -20.93
C ASP A 233 -10.42 5.21 -22.35
N LEU A 234 -11.22 6.24 -22.67
CA LEU A 234 -11.24 6.90 -23.96
C LEU A 234 -9.87 7.45 -24.38
N LYS A 235 -9.11 7.99 -23.43
CA LYS A 235 -7.84 8.66 -23.69
C LYS A 235 -6.72 7.66 -23.97
N LYS A 236 -6.65 6.61 -23.16
CA LYS A 236 -5.73 5.48 -23.34
C LYS A 236 -6.03 4.73 -24.63
N ALA A 237 -7.30 4.50 -24.95
CA ALA A 237 -7.67 3.98 -26.26
C ALA A 237 -7.10 4.90 -27.36
N TYR A 238 -7.43 6.20 -27.33
CA TYR A 238 -6.94 7.17 -28.32
C TYR A 238 -5.42 7.19 -28.52
N ASP A 239 -4.65 7.02 -27.44
CA ASP A 239 -3.18 7.07 -27.40
C ASP A 239 -2.51 5.72 -27.77
N ASP A 240 -3.06 4.59 -27.33
CA ASP A 240 -2.49 3.24 -27.50
C ASP A 240 -3.14 2.40 -28.62
N ASN A 241 -3.93 3.05 -29.49
CA ASN A 241 -4.78 2.47 -30.53
C ASN A 241 -4.13 1.56 -31.60
N TYR A 242 -2.81 1.41 -31.63
CA TYR A 242 -2.15 0.69 -32.73
C TYR A 242 -1.25 -0.41 -32.20
N ILE A 243 -1.72 -1.64 -32.37
CA ILE A 243 -0.88 -2.83 -32.36
C ILE A 243 0.10 -2.67 -33.54
N ASN A 244 1.40 -2.84 -33.27
CA ASN A 244 2.40 -2.87 -34.34
C ASN A 244 2.11 -4.11 -35.21
N ASP A 245 1.51 -3.92 -36.39
CA ASP A 245 1.29 -5.01 -37.36
C ASP A 245 2.60 -5.56 -37.93
N THR A 246 3.70 -4.83 -37.75
CA THR A 246 5.03 -5.39 -37.94
C THR A 246 5.31 -6.32 -36.77
N ILE A 247 4.95 -7.60 -36.93
CA ILE A 247 5.59 -8.68 -36.20
C ILE A 247 7.09 -8.49 -36.48
N GLU A 248 7.81 -7.89 -35.53
CA GLU A 248 9.26 -8.05 -35.51
C GLU A 248 9.45 -9.55 -35.43
N THR A 249 9.80 -10.16 -36.57
CA THR A 249 10.13 -11.57 -36.64
C THR A 249 11.18 -11.76 -35.58
N VAL A 250 10.83 -12.48 -34.51
CA VAL A 250 11.79 -12.85 -33.49
C VAL A 250 12.82 -13.67 -34.25
N SER A 251 13.96 -13.05 -34.56
CA SER A 251 15.03 -13.68 -35.32
C SER A 251 15.27 -15.03 -34.67
N ASN A 252 15.32 -16.11 -35.46
CA ASN A 252 15.44 -17.48 -34.96
C ASN A 252 16.56 -17.55 -33.91
N ARG A 253 16.16 -17.56 -32.62
CA ARG A 253 17.08 -17.49 -31.50
C ARG A 253 17.62 -18.89 -31.25
N THR A 254 18.71 -19.24 -31.92
CA THR A 254 19.46 -20.44 -31.57
C THR A 254 19.97 -20.32 -30.14
N ILE A 255 19.99 -21.41 -29.37
CA ILE A 255 20.48 -21.42 -27.97
C ILE A 255 21.89 -20.78 -27.86
N ASN A 256 22.72 -20.96 -28.88
CA ASN A 256 24.07 -20.39 -28.93
C ASN A 256 24.08 -18.87 -29.10
N SER A 257 23.17 -18.29 -29.90
CA SER A 257 23.09 -16.83 -30.02
C SER A 257 22.63 -16.18 -28.72
N VAL A 258 21.65 -16.77 -28.03
CA VAL A 258 21.19 -16.29 -26.72
C VAL A 258 22.30 -16.37 -25.66
N LYS A 259 23.10 -17.44 -25.66
CA LYS A 259 24.25 -17.57 -24.74
C LYS A 259 25.32 -16.51 -25.02
N SER A 260 25.62 -16.24 -26.28
CA SER A 260 26.57 -15.20 -26.69
C SER A 260 26.07 -13.79 -26.34
N ASP A 261 24.78 -13.50 -26.53
CA ASP A 261 24.19 -12.22 -26.14
C ASP A 261 24.28 -12.02 -24.62
N ARG A 262 24.10 -13.11 -23.85
CA ARG A 262 24.18 -13.09 -22.39
C ARG A 262 25.60 -13.03 -21.83
N SER A 263 26.60 -13.56 -22.54
CA SER A 263 27.99 -13.52 -22.05
C SER A 263 28.56 -12.11 -22.01
N ASN A 264 28.00 -11.18 -22.80
CA ASN A 264 28.39 -9.77 -22.83
C ASN A 264 27.57 -8.89 -21.87
N LEU A 265 26.63 -9.47 -21.10
CA LEU A 265 25.84 -8.71 -20.13
C LEU A 265 26.64 -8.47 -18.86
N SER A 266 26.90 -7.20 -18.55
CA SER A 266 27.37 -6.78 -17.24
C SER A 266 26.16 -6.66 -16.29
N TYR A 267 26.25 -7.27 -15.11
CA TYR A 267 25.29 -7.08 -14.03
C TYR A 267 25.57 -5.81 -13.19
N ASN A 268 26.70 -5.15 -13.44
CA ASN A 268 27.05 -3.88 -12.83
C ASN A 268 26.51 -2.73 -13.68
N MET A 269 25.86 -1.77 -13.03
CA MET A 269 25.35 -0.56 -13.67
C MET A 269 26.52 0.27 -14.21
N SER A 270 26.41 0.76 -15.45
CA SER A 270 27.33 1.78 -15.96
C SER A 270 27.19 3.09 -15.17
N ASP A 271 28.20 3.96 -15.16
CA ASP A 271 28.11 5.30 -14.56
C ASP A 271 26.91 6.11 -15.09
N LYS A 272 26.56 5.92 -16.37
CA LYS A 272 25.37 6.55 -16.96
C LYS A 272 24.08 5.99 -16.38
N ASP A 273 24.00 4.68 -16.22
CA ASP A 273 22.82 3.99 -15.68
C ASP A 273 22.65 4.31 -14.20
N LEU A 274 23.75 4.39 -13.45
CA LEU A 274 23.76 4.79 -12.04
C LEU A 274 23.22 6.20 -11.85
N LYS A 275 23.58 7.14 -12.73
CA LYS A 275 23.03 8.51 -12.72
C LYS A 275 21.51 8.52 -13.00
N ILE A 276 21.05 7.72 -13.97
CA ILE A 276 19.63 7.61 -14.30
C ILE A 276 18.86 7.01 -13.12
N TYR A 277 19.37 5.93 -12.53
CA TYR A 277 18.80 5.28 -11.37
C TYR A 277 18.69 6.23 -10.17
N ASN A 278 19.77 6.93 -9.84
CA ASN A 278 19.77 7.91 -8.75
C ASN A 278 18.75 9.04 -9.00
N LYS A 279 18.67 9.54 -10.24
CA LYS A 279 17.67 10.53 -10.64
C LYS A 279 16.24 10.00 -10.48
N ASN A 280 15.97 8.77 -10.92
CA ASN A 280 14.67 8.13 -10.78
C ASN A 280 14.31 7.91 -9.30
N LYS A 281 15.29 7.52 -8.48
CA LYS A 281 15.13 7.33 -7.03
C LYS A 281 14.76 8.64 -6.33
N ILE A 282 15.48 9.73 -6.62
CA ILE A 282 15.16 11.07 -6.09
C ILE A 282 13.76 11.48 -6.52
N LYS A 283 13.42 11.32 -7.81
CA LYS A 283 12.09 11.64 -8.32
C LYS A 283 10.99 10.84 -7.61
N LYS A 284 11.19 9.54 -7.35
CA LYS A 284 10.24 8.71 -6.59
C LYS A 284 10.07 9.23 -5.15
N GLN A 285 11.15 9.64 -4.50
CA GLN A 285 11.10 10.24 -3.16
C GLN A 285 10.33 11.57 -3.16
N GLU A 286 10.58 12.44 -4.14
CA GLU A 286 9.84 13.70 -4.31
C GLU A 286 8.35 13.47 -4.57
N GLN A 287 7.99 12.46 -5.36
CA GLN A 287 6.60 12.09 -5.62
C GLN A 287 5.92 11.57 -4.35
N GLU A 288 6.63 10.80 -3.53
CA GLU A 288 6.10 10.29 -2.26
C GLU A 288 5.90 11.40 -1.23
N THR A 289 6.83 12.36 -1.13
CA THR A 289 6.65 13.52 -0.24
C THR A 289 5.47 14.38 -0.69
N GLN A 290 5.31 14.59 -2.00
CA GLN A 290 4.13 15.29 -2.55
C GLN A 290 2.84 14.55 -2.23
N ARG A 291 2.82 13.22 -2.36
CA ARG A 291 1.64 12.40 -2.03
C ARG A 291 1.23 12.54 -0.57
N ILE A 292 2.19 12.50 0.35
CA ILE A 292 1.93 12.69 1.79
C ILE A 292 1.41 14.10 2.07
N ASN A 293 2.00 15.12 1.45
CA ASN A 293 1.52 16.50 1.59
C ASN A 293 0.09 16.66 1.07
N ASN A 294 -0.24 16.05 -0.07
CA ASN A 294 -1.60 16.07 -0.61
C ASN A 294 -2.59 15.40 0.34
N LEU A 295 -2.23 14.24 0.91
CA LEU A 295 -3.06 13.55 1.89
C LEU A 295 -3.33 14.43 3.11
N ASN A 296 -2.29 15.01 3.71
CA ASN A 296 -2.43 15.90 4.86
C ASN A 296 -3.32 17.10 4.54
N ASN A 297 -3.14 17.72 3.37
CA ASN A 297 -3.97 18.84 2.93
C ASN A 297 -5.44 18.43 2.74
N GLN A 298 -5.69 17.23 2.21
CA GLN A 298 -7.04 16.69 2.06
C GLN A 298 -7.71 16.45 3.41
N ASP A 299 -7.00 15.85 4.36
CA ASP A 299 -7.50 15.62 5.72
C ASP A 299 -7.79 16.94 6.45
N ASP A 300 -6.89 17.92 6.34
CA ASP A 300 -7.09 19.27 6.89
C ASP A 300 -8.31 19.97 6.28
N MET A 301 -8.49 19.87 4.96
CA MET A 301 -9.65 20.43 4.27
C MET A 301 -10.94 19.75 4.71
N ALA A 302 -10.93 18.41 4.83
CA ALA A 302 -12.07 17.63 5.30
C ALA A 302 -12.47 18.00 6.73
N SER A 303 -11.49 18.12 7.63
CA SER A 303 -11.72 18.54 9.02
C SER A 303 -12.33 19.94 9.08
N ARG A 304 -11.73 20.93 8.39
CA ARG A 304 -12.25 22.31 8.38
C ARG A 304 -13.65 22.41 7.80
N LEU A 305 -13.95 21.61 6.78
CA LEU A 305 -15.27 21.54 6.17
C LEU A 305 -16.28 20.96 7.16
N TYR A 306 -15.92 19.86 7.81
CA TYR A 306 -16.74 19.24 8.85
C TYR A 306 -17.05 20.25 9.95
N ASP A 307 -16.05 20.91 10.53
CA ASP A 307 -16.25 21.89 11.61
C ASP A 307 -17.16 23.05 11.17
N ARG A 308 -16.99 23.53 9.94
CA ARG A 308 -17.81 24.60 9.37
C ARG A 308 -19.27 24.18 9.17
N ILE A 309 -19.53 22.97 8.69
CA ILE A 309 -20.89 22.47 8.47
C ILE A 309 -21.53 22.13 9.81
N HIS A 310 -20.79 21.45 10.69
CA HIS A 310 -21.24 21.02 12.00
C HIS A 310 -21.61 22.21 12.90
N SER A 311 -20.77 23.24 12.95
CA SER A 311 -21.08 24.49 13.67
C SER A 311 -22.33 25.20 13.16
N LYS A 312 -22.63 25.12 11.85
CA LYS A 312 -23.88 25.66 11.27
C LYS A 312 -25.11 24.82 11.57
N LEU A 313 -24.94 23.53 11.82
CA LEU A 313 -26.03 22.59 12.14
C LEU A 313 -26.39 22.58 13.63
N ILE A 314 -25.42 22.85 14.52
CA ILE A 314 -25.61 22.94 15.98
C ILE A 314 -26.10 24.33 16.43
N GLY A 315 -26.19 25.29 15.50
CA GLY A 315 -26.67 26.66 15.77
C GLY A 315 -28.00 26.73 16.51
#